data_AF-A0A5M4BBQ5-F1
#
_entry.id   AF-A0A5M4BBQ5-F1
#
_cell.length_a   1.000
_cell.length_b   1.000
_cell.length_c   1.000
_cell.angle_alpha   90.00
_cell.angle_beta   90.00
_cell.angle_gamma   90.00
#
_symmetry.space_group_name_H-M   'P 1'
#
loop_
_entity.id
_entity.type
_entity.pdbx_description
1 polymer ?
#
loop_
_entity_poly.entity_id
_entity_poly.type
_entity_poly.pdbx_seq_one_letter_code
_entity_poly.pdbx_strand_id
1 'polypeptide(L)'
;MILKVKEIELSIEIDNELLNILIEKGKSHYPNEFGGFLIGYYSNDNKHLHITNTIFPQSFKSSKYSFERNTRGIDKELKNYYNETPKKIYVGEWHTHPDNSSTPSTTDILAMKTISNIPNCPVNPVLLILGYSQTKLDFGFYVWFENKLYKYE
;
A
#
# COMPACT_ATOMS: atom_id res chain seq x y z
N MET A 1 0.01 -14.67 -1.05
CA MET A 1 -0.79 -14.49 -2.28
C MET A 1 0.06 -13.82 -3.34
N ILE A 2 -0.08 -14.23 -4.61
CA ILE A 2 0.59 -13.60 -5.75
C ILE A 2 -0.47 -13.08 -6.72
N LEU A 3 -0.38 -11.81 -7.11
CA LEU A 3 -1.28 -11.16 -8.09
C LEU A 3 -0.47 -10.58 -9.25
N LYS A 4 -1.10 -10.37 -10.41
CA LYS A 4 -0.41 -9.97 -11.65
C LYS A 4 -1.18 -8.91 -12.42
N VAL A 5 -0.45 -8.05 -13.13
CA VAL A 5 -0.98 -7.23 -14.24
C VAL A 5 -0.33 -7.74 -15.51
N LYS A 6 -1.04 -8.60 -16.25
CA LYS A 6 -0.49 -9.25 -17.46
C LYS A 6 -0.09 -8.26 -18.55
N GLU A 7 -0.85 -7.17 -18.71
CA GLU A 7 -0.63 -6.14 -19.74
C GLU A 7 0.76 -5.51 -19.66
N ILE A 8 1.27 -5.30 -18.44
CA ILE A 8 2.55 -4.62 -18.18
C ILE A 8 3.58 -5.56 -17.53
N GLU A 9 3.30 -6.86 -17.53
CA GLU A 9 4.16 -7.93 -16.99
C GLU A 9 4.64 -7.71 -15.54
N LEU A 10 3.84 -7.02 -14.72
CA LEU A 10 4.15 -6.81 -13.30
C LEU A 10 3.44 -7.85 -12.42
N SER A 11 4.07 -8.18 -11.31
CA SER A 11 3.48 -9.06 -10.30
C SER A 11 3.85 -8.63 -8.89
N ILE A 12 3.01 -9.01 -7.95
CA ILE A 12 3.18 -8.69 -6.53
C ILE A 12 2.95 -9.93 -5.70
N GLU A 13 3.76 -10.10 -4.66
CA GLU A 13 3.63 -11.12 -3.64
C GLU A 13 3.50 -10.45 -2.27
N ILE A 14 2.52 -10.91 -1.49
CA ILE A 14 2.33 -10.53 -0.10
C ILE A 14 1.90 -11.75 0.70
N ASP A 15 2.48 -11.98 1.87
CA ASP A 15 2.08 -13.11 2.70
C ASP A 15 0.72 -12.85 3.40
N ASN A 16 0.06 -13.94 3.80
CA ASN A 16 -1.25 -13.85 4.44
C ASN A 16 -1.15 -13.31 5.88
N GLU A 17 0.02 -13.44 6.53
CA GLU A 17 0.24 -12.97 7.88
C GLU A 17 0.24 -11.44 7.93
N LEU A 18 0.98 -10.79 7.04
CA LEU A 18 0.99 -9.35 6.86
C LEU A 18 -0.39 -8.85 6.46
N LEU A 19 -1.07 -9.50 5.51
CA LEU A 19 -2.45 -9.14 5.18
C LEU A 19 -3.36 -9.15 6.40
N ASN A 20 -3.30 -10.20 7.23
CA ASN A 20 -4.05 -10.28 8.48
C ASN A 20 -3.69 -9.15 9.45
N ILE A 21 -2.41 -8.81 9.60
CA ILE A 21 -1.97 -7.67 10.42
C ILE A 21 -2.60 -6.36 9.91
N LEU A 22 -2.60 -6.12 8.60
CA LEU A 22 -3.20 -4.91 8.00
C LEU A 22 -4.71 -4.85 8.22
N ILE A 23 -5.41 -5.99 8.06
CA ILE A 23 -6.86 -6.10 8.26
C ILE A 23 -7.21 -5.81 9.72
N GLU A 24 -6.56 -6.49 10.67
CA GLU A 24 -6.85 -6.32 12.10
C GLU A 24 -6.53 -4.90 12.55
N LYS A 25 -5.40 -4.35 12.09
CA LYS A 25 -5.05 -2.97 12.39
C LYS A 25 -6.08 -2.00 11.80
N GLY A 26 -6.43 -2.18 10.53
CA GLY A 26 -7.42 -1.34 9.85
C GLY A 26 -8.80 -1.38 10.51
N LYS A 27 -9.27 -2.56 10.92
CA LYS A 27 -10.54 -2.74 11.63
C LYS A 27 -10.53 -2.13 13.03
N SER A 28 -9.38 -2.10 13.71
CA SER A 28 -9.25 -1.48 15.03
C SER A 28 -9.51 0.04 15.03
N HIS A 29 -9.48 0.67 13.85
CA HIS A 29 -9.77 2.09 13.65
C HIS A 29 -11.18 2.39 13.11
N TYR A 30 -12.03 1.38 12.91
CA TYR A 30 -13.43 1.56 12.54
C TYR A 30 -14.13 2.55 13.50
N PRO A 31 -14.95 3.50 13.01
CA PRO A 31 -15.49 3.61 11.65
C PRO A 31 -14.65 4.45 10.68
N ASN A 32 -13.45 4.87 11.08
CA ASN A 32 -12.63 5.74 10.24
C ASN A 32 -11.65 4.95 9.38
N GLU A 33 -11.20 5.58 8.29
CA GLU A 33 -10.13 5.07 7.46
C GLU A 33 -8.80 5.06 8.23
N PHE A 34 -8.00 4.04 8.01
CA PHE A 34 -6.67 3.93 8.56
C PHE A 34 -5.75 3.26 7.55
N GLY A 35 -4.47 3.62 7.59
CA GLY A 35 -3.50 3.15 6.62
C GLY A 35 -2.06 3.34 7.06
N GLY A 36 -1.15 3.15 6.12
CA GLY A 36 0.27 3.27 6.34
C GLY A 36 1.09 2.96 5.10
N PHE A 37 2.37 2.74 5.32
CA PHE A 37 3.35 2.57 4.27
C PHE A 37 3.58 1.07 4.04
N LEU A 38 3.64 0.66 2.77
CA LEU A 38 4.06 -0.68 2.38
C LEU A 38 5.57 -0.70 2.17
N ILE A 39 6.21 -1.73 2.72
CA ILE A 39 7.66 -1.95 2.67
C ILE A 39 7.95 -3.29 2.01
N GLY A 40 8.94 -3.30 1.13
CA GLY A 40 9.23 -4.47 0.32
C GLY A 40 10.52 -4.33 -0.48
N TYR A 41 10.71 -5.25 -1.42
CA TYR A 41 11.81 -5.22 -2.36
C TYR A 41 11.39 -5.81 -3.70
N TYR A 42 12.02 -5.35 -4.77
CA TYR A 42 11.78 -5.86 -6.11
C TYR A 42 12.79 -6.96 -6.46
N SER A 43 12.39 -7.85 -7.35
CA SER A 43 13.31 -8.70 -8.11
C SER A 43 14.29 -7.84 -8.93
N ASN A 44 15.42 -8.43 -9.34
CA ASN A 44 16.47 -7.73 -10.08
C ASN A 44 16.00 -7.10 -11.41
N ASP A 45 14.93 -7.62 -12.02
CA ASP A 45 14.32 -7.12 -13.25
C ASP A 45 13.22 -6.07 -13.00
N ASN A 46 12.95 -5.71 -11.74
CA ASN A 46 11.89 -4.80 -11.29
C ASN A 46 10.46 -5.23 -11.66
N LYS A 47 10.24 -6.50 -12.07
CA LYS A 47 8.92 -7.00 -12.48
C LYS A 47 8.12 -7.68 -11.38
N HIS A 48 8.78 -8.14 -10.32
CA HIS A 48 8.15 -8.81 -9.20
C HIS A 48 8.41 -8.07 -7.91
N LEU A 49 7.35 -7.61 -7.24
CA LEU A 49 7.41 -6.91 -5.97
C LEU A 49 7.06 -7.85 -4.81
N HIS A 50 7.97 -8.02 -3.86
CA HIS A 50 7.68 -8.68 -2.58
C HIS A 50 7.34 -7.62 -1.52
N ILE A 51 6.07 -7.54 -1.10
CA ILE A 51 5.67 -6.77 0.08
C ILE A 51 5.88 -7.65 1.30
N THR A 52 6.69 -7.18 2.24
CA THR A 52 7.10 -7.97 3.42
C THR A 52 6.82 -7.28 4.74
N ASN A 53 6.66 -5.97 4.76
CA ASN A 53 6.44 -5.21 5.99
C ASN A 53 5.50 -4.02 5.76
N THR A 54 5.05 -3.43 6.86
CA THR A 54 4.33 -2.16 6.88
C THR A 54 4.94 -1.26 7.94
N ILE A 55 4.87 0.05 7.73
CA ILE A 55 5.09 1.05 8.78
C ILE A 55 3.75 1.73 9.08
N PHE A 56 3.37 1.79 10.35
CA PHE A 56 2.20 2.54 10.79
C PHE A 56 2.60 3.98 11.16
N PRO A 57 1.86 5.00 10.70
CA PRO A 57 2.20 6.38 11.02
C PRO A 57 1.98 6.67 12.51
N GLN A 58 2.94 7.37 13.13
CA GLN A 58 2.86 7.79 14.53
C GLN A 58 1.77 8.85 14.77
N SER A 59 1.46 9.64 13.75
CA SER A 59 0.43 10.68 13.79
C SER A 59 -0.28 10.77 12.45
N PHE A 60 -1.59 10.93 12.49
CA PHE A 60 -2.46 10.98 11.34
C PHE A 60 -3.74 11.75 11.66
N LYS A 61 -4.42 12.25 10.63
CA LYS A 61 -5.81 12.68 10.67
C LYS A 61 -6.65 11.66 9.93
N SER A 62 -7.83 11.37 10.45
CA SER A 62 -8.65 10.28 9.94
C SER A 62 -10.13 10.59 10.16
N SER A 63 -10.93 10.25 9.16
CA SER A 63 -12.39 10.31 9.17
C SER A 63 -12.95 9.07 8.47
N LYS A 64 -14.27 8.93 8.40
CA LYS A 64 -14.91 7.84 7.65
C LYS A 64 -14.59 7.83 6.15
N TYR A 65 -14.14 8.95 5.58
CA TYR A 65 -13.96 9.14 4.14
C TYR A 65 -12.60 9.74 3.76
N SER A 66 -11.65 9.79 4.72
CA SER A 66 -10.33 10.36 4.47
C SER A 66 -9.30 9.88 5.48
N PHE A 67 -8.11 9.60 4.98
CA PHE A 67 -6.93 9.33 5.79
C PHE A 67 -5.74 10.20 5.35
N GLU A 68 -5.14 10.92 6.30
CA GLU A 68 -3.96 11.75 6.06
C GLU A 68 -2.87 11.41 7.10
N ARG A 69 -1.81 10.74 6.65
CA ARG A 69 -0.70 10.29 7.49
C ARG A 69 0.48 11.27 7.52
N ASN A 70 1.05 11.48 8.70
CA ASN A 70 2.31 12.22 8.87
C ASN A 70 3.53 11.29 8.64
N THR A 71 4.66 11.86 8.24
CA THR A 71 5.92 11.16 7.98
C THR A 71 6.92 11.23 9.14
N ARG A 72 6.55 11.81 10.28
CA ARG A 72 7.40 11.89 11.48
C ARG A 72 7.86 10.51 11.93
N GLY A 73 9.18 10.31 12.00
CA GLY A 73 9.81 9.08 12.48
C GLY A 73 9.95 7.97 11.43
N ILE A 74 9.33 8.13 10.26
CA ILE A 74 9.33 7.12 9.18
C ILE A 74 10.72 6.96 8.57
N ASP A 75 11.52 8.03 8.52
CA ASP A 75 12.89 7.98 7.99
C ASP A 75 13.79 7.02 8.78
N LYS A 76 13.62 6.95 10.10
CA LYS A 76 14.36 6.01 10.96
C LYS A 76 13.96 4.58 10.68
N GLU A 77 12.66 4.30 10.56
CA GLU A 77 12.15 2.96 10.26
C GLU A 77 12.59 2.49 8.87
N LEU A 78 12.48 3.36 7.86
CA LEU A 78 12.97 3.07 6.50
C LEU A 78 14.47 2.77 6.47
N LYS A 79 15.29 3.50 7.24
CA LYS A 79 16.73 3.21 7.35
C LYS A 79 17.00 1.84 7.95
N ASN A 80 16.21 1.40 8.93
CA ASN A 80 16.37 0.06 9.52
C ASN A 80 16.11 -1.02 8.46
N TYR A 81 14.99 -0.91 7.73
CA TYR A 81 14.64 -1.82 6.64
C TYR A 81 15.66 -1.82 5.50
N TYR A 82 16.24 -0.65 5.19
CA TYR A 82 17.26 -0.51 4.15
C TYR A 82 18.57 -1.24 4.50
N ASN A 83 18.85 -1.44 5.78
CA ASN A 83 20.04 -2.14 6.27
C ASN A 83 19.85 -3.66 6.38
N GLU A 84 18.64 -4.18 6.14
CA GLU A 84 18.37 -5.61 6.13
C GLU A 84 18.92 -6.29 4.86
N THR A 85 18.96 -7.63 4.88
CA THR A 85 19.26 -8.45 3.70
C THR A 85 18.11 -9.45 3.50
N PRO A 86 17.34 -9.35 2.40
CA PRO A 86 17.45 -8.36 1.31
C PRO A 86 17.17 -6.93 1.79
N LYS A 87 17.74 -5.94 1.10
CA LYS A 87 17.47 -4.52 1.36
C LYS A 87 16.02 -4.23 1.05
N LYS A 88 15.31 -3.62 1.99
CA LYS A 88 13.91 -3.24 1.83
C LYS A 88 13.76 -1.74 1.70
N ILE A 89 12.79 -1.32 0.89
CA ILE A 89 12.46 0.07 0.62
C ILE A 89 10.96 0.29 0.81
N TYR A 90 10.57 1.56 0.89
CA TYR A 90 9.19 1.96 0.65
C TYR A 90 8.76 1.50 -0.74
N VAL A 91 7.55 0.96 -0.91
CA VAL A 91 7.02 0.48 -2.21
C VAL A 91 5.62 0.99 -2.52
N GLY A 92 4.95 1.63 -1.56
CA GLY A 92 3.58 2.09 -1.76
C GLY A 92 2.85 2.42 -0.47
N GLU A 93 1.55 2.68 -0.59
CA GLU A 93 0.66 2.96 0.54
C GLU A 93 -0.42 1.88 0.64
N TRP A 94 -1.00 1.78 1.83
CA TRP A 94 -2.25 1.06 2.01
C TRP A 94 -3.20 1.83 2.91
N HIS A 95 -4.50 1.62 2.76
CA HIS A 95 -5.52 2.12 3.67
C HIS A 95 -6.81 1.31 3.61
N THR A 96 -7.72 1.57 4.56
CA THR A 96 -9.04 0.97 4.62
C THR A 96 -10.10 1.87 4.02
N HIS A 97 -11.14 1.26 3.44
CA HIS A 97 -12.43 1.88 3.15
C HIS A 97 -13.53 1.17 3.97
N PRO A 98 -13.84 1.64 5.19
CA PRO A 98 -14.90 1.06 6.01
C PRO A 98 -16.28 1.17 5.35
N ASP A 99 -17.08 0.10 5.42
CA ASP A 99 -18.40 -0.05 4.80
C ASP A 99 -18.43 0.14 3.27
N ASN A 100 -17.29 -0.01 2.58
CA ASN A 100 -17.20 0.23 1.14
C ASN A 100 -16.28 -0.79 0.45
N SER A 101 -16.27 -0.75 -0.89
CA SER A 101 -15.40 -1.58 -1.72
C SER A 101 -13.94 -1.12 -1.70
N SER A 102 -13.04 -1.98 -2.17
CA SER A 102 -11.62 -1.65 -2.37
C SER A 102 -11.33 -0.79 -3.62
N THR A 103 -12.35 -0.10 -4.15
CA THR A 103 -12.21 0.75 -5.34
C THR A 103 -11.59 2.10 -4.95
N PRO A 104 -10.54 2.56 -5.63
CA PRO A 104 -9.89 3.84 -5.33
C PRO A 104 -10.81 5.02 -5.65
N SER A 105 -10.81 6.01 -4.77
CA SER A 105 -11.40 7.31 -4.98
C SER A 105 -10.56 8.18 -5.91
N THR A 106 -11.10 9.32 -6.35
CA THR A 106 -10.32 10.31 -7.10
C THR A 106 -9.14 10.84 -6.29
N THR A 107 -9.29 11.00 -4.98
CA THR A 107 -8.21 11.42 -4.07
C THR A 107 -7.08 10.39 -4.06
N ASP A 108 -7.41 9.10 -4.04
CA ASP A 108 -6.41 8.02 -4.06
C ASP A 108 -5.61 8.02 -5.36
N ILE A 109 -6.28 8.18 -6.50
CA ILE A 109 -5.64 8.25 -7.82
C ILE A 109 -4.68 9.44 -7.89
N LEU A 110 -5.10 10.62 -7.39
CA LEU A 110 -4.26 11.81 -7.34
C LEU A 110 -3.07 11.66 -6.39
N ALA A 111 -3.26 10.98 -5.25
CA ALA A 111 -2.18 10.66 -4.32
C ALA A 111 -1.14 9.74 -4.98
N MET A 112 -1.58 8.70 -5.68
CA MET A 112 -0.68 7.79 -6.41
C MET A 112 0.11 8.50 -7.50
N LYS A 113 -0.56 9.39 -8.26
CA LYS A 113 0.13 10.25 -9.21
C LYS A 113 1.18 11.13 -8.52
N THR A 114 0.84 11.73 -7.38
CA THR A 114 1.78 12.57 -6.63
C THR A 114 2.99 11.78 -6.16
N ILE A 115 2.77 10.59 -5.57
CA ILE A 115 3.82 9.69 -5.11
C ILE A 115 4.75 9.31 -6.26
N SER A 116 4.21 8.94 -7.41
CA SER A 116 5.02 8.55 -8.59
C SER A 116 5.96 9.65 -9.09
N ASN A 117 5.70 10.91 -8.76
CA ASN A 117 6.53 12.05 -9.15
C ASN A 117 7.56 12.47 -8.08
N ILE A 118 7.60 11.78 -6.93
CA ILE A 118 8.58 12.08 -5.88
C ILE A 118 9.97 11.61 -6.34
N PRO A 119 11.01 12.46 -6.25
CA PRO A 119 12.38 12.04 -6.54
C PRO A 119 12.79 10.84 -5.68
N ASN A 120 13.38 9.81 -6.30
CA ASN A 120 13.74 8.55 -5.66
C ASN A 120 12.56 7.70 -5.15
N CYS A 121 11.35 7.95 -5.67
CA CYS A 121 10.21 7.05 -5.50
C CYS A 121 10.50 5.68 -6.13
N PRO A 122 9.92 4.58 -5.60
CA PRO A 122 9.85 3.29 -6.29
C PRO A 122 9.39 3.45 -7.73
N VAL A 123 9.96 2.63 -8.62
CA VAL A 123 9.67 2.65 -10.06
C VAL A 123 8.16 2.63 -10.31
N ASN A 124 7.44 1.82 -9.53
CA ASN A 124 6.00 1.58 -9.67
C ASN A 124 5.33 1.56 -8.27
N PRO A 125 4.88 2.72 -7.74
CA PRO A 125 4.27 2.73 -6.42
C PRO A 125 2.95 1.95 -6.44
N VAL A 126 2.74 1.18 -5.37
CA VAL A 126 1.55 0.33 -5.18
C VAL A 126 0.58 0.96 -4.20
N LEU A 127 -0.71 0.71 -4.41
CA LEU A 127 -1.78 1.03 -3.49
C LEU A 127 -2.54 -0.23 -3.12
N LEU A 128 -2.66 -0.49 -1.81
CA LEU A 128 -3.58 -1.51 -1.29
C LEU A 128 -4.77 -0.83 -0.61
N ILE A 129 -5.97 -1.11 -1.08
CA ILE A 129 -7.21 -0.68 -0.42
C ILE A 129 -7.90 -1.90 0.19
N LEU A 130 -8.19 -1.82 1.48
CA LEU A 130 -8.96 -2.80 2.23
C LEU A 130 -10.41 -2.31 2.35
N GLY A 131 -11.27 -2.76 1.44
CA GLY A 131 -12.71 -2.54 1.54
C GLY A 131 -13.33 -3.59 2.46
N TYR A 132 -14.14 -3.20 3.43
CA TYR A 132 -14.82 -4.18 4.28
C TYR A 132 -16.17 -3.71 4.77
N SER A 133 -17.04 -4.66 5.05
CA SER A 133 -18.29 -4.49 5.78
C SER A 133 -18.36 -5.49 6.94
N GLN A 134 -19.48 -5.55 7.64
CA GLN A 134 -19.69 -6.56 8.69
C GLN A 134 -19.57 -8.01 8.18
N THR A 135 -19.84 -8.26 6.90
CA THR A 135 -19.96 -9.62 6.34
C THR A 135 -19.00 -9.89 5.19
N LYS A 136 -18.31 -8.87 4.67
CA LYS A 136 -17.45 -9.00 3.50
C LYS A 136 -16.12 -8.30 3.71
N LEU A 137 -15.07 -8.90 3.17
CA LEU A 137 -13.75 -8.32 3.07
C LEU A 137 -13.33 -8.36 1.60
N ASP A 138 -12.79 -7.26 1.11
CA ASP A 138 -12.39 -7.02 -0.27
C ASP A 138 -11.03 -6.33 -0.30
N PHE A 139 -10.17 -6.76 -1.21
CA PHE A 139 -8.80 -6.24 -1.34
C PHE A 139 -8.59 -5.77 -2.77
N GLY A 140 -8.12 -4.54 -2.90
CA GLY A 140 -7.78 -3.94 -4.18
C GLY A 140 -6.31 -3.59 -4.17
N PHE A 141 -5.51 -4.35 -4.91
CA PHE A 141 -4.13 -4.00 -5.19
C PHE A 141 -4.06 -3.25 -6.51
N TYR A 142 -3.42 -2.08 -6.50
CA TYR A 142 -3.23 -1.25 -7.67
C TYR A 142 -1.78 -0.81 -7.81
N VAL A 143 -1.35 -0.54 -9.05
CA VAL A 143 -0.04 0.02 -9.34
C VAL A 143 -0.19 1.21 -10.27
N TRP A 144 0.57 2.27 -9.99
CA TRP A 144 0.72 3.37 -10.92
C TRP A 144 1.87 3.08 -11.88
N PHE A 145 1.55 2.97 -13.16
CA PHE A 145 2.51 2.67 -14.23
C PHE A 145 2.21 3.54 -15.45
N GLU A 146 3.21 4.25 -15.98
CA GLU A 146 3.09 5.08 -17.19
C GLU A 146 1.84 6.00 -17.21
N ASN A 147 1.61 6.75 -16.11
CA ASN A 147 0.47 7.65 -15.93
C ASN A 147 -0.92 7.00 -15.90
N LYS A 148 -0.98 5.68 -15.70
CA LYS A 148 -2.23 4.92 -15.58
C LYS A 148 -2.21 4.08 -14.31
N LEU A 149 -3.38 3.95 -13.68
CA LEU A 149 -3.59 3.04 -12.57
C LEU A 149 -4.05 1.69 -13.11
N TYR A 150 -3.36 0.62 -12.72
CA TYR A 150 -3.68 -0.75 -13.06
C TYR A 150 -4.09 -1.51 -11.81
N LYS A 151 -5.06 -2.41 -11.92
CA LYS A 151 -5.44 -3.33 -10.85
C LYS A 151 -4.73 -4.66 -11.05
N TYR A 152 -4.15 -5.21 -9.98
CA TYR A 152 -3.63 -6.57 -9.98
C TYR A 152 -4.76 -7.60 -9.85
N GLU A 153 -4.65 -8.69 -10.61
CA GLU A 153 -5.60 -9.82 -10.63
C GLU A 153 -4.93 -11.17 -10.34
#